data_AF-A0A0F6W6D0-F1
#
_entry.id   AF-A0A0F6W6D0-F1
#
_cell.length_a   1.000
_cell.length_b   1.000
_cell.length_c   1.000
_cell.angle_alpha   90.00
_cell.angle_beta   90.00
_cell.angle_gamma   90.00
#
_symmetry.space_group_name_H-M   'P 1'
#
loop_
_entity.id
_entity.type
_entity.pdbx_description
1 polymer ?
#
loop_
_entity_poly.entity_id
_entity_poly.type
_entity_poly.pdbx_seq_one_letter_code
_entity_poly.pdbx_strand_id
1 'polypeptide(L)'
;MRRCAAGLVAMLAVLASAAAGCGPAIPTRYVLERDIGDLSYRRYQRVLDVEFPVEGNGAVGHTATYVRRSSRGEIPYVNVFVTVYDAAPGLSAEIRRQVRSLGSYDVSVVDVGGRAWSLDGGEGDRWMLWVSGSRVVKVGGVADDSLVRAVVSEYMGLYPSDLDERGRARDGTASAGDASERADESEDLELPRSLESESEAESR
;
A
#
# COMPACT_ATOMS: atom_id res chain seq x y z
N MET A 1 20.10 -66.66 -33.09
CA MET A 1 21.36 -66.08 -32.58
C MET A 1 21.64 -64.75 -33.26
N ARG A 2 21.42 -63.62 -32.56
CA ARG A 2 22.14 -62.34 -32.68
C ARG A 2 21.59 -61.39 -31.59
N ARG A 3 22.47 -60.97 -30.69
CA ARG A 3 22.26 -60.05 -29.56
C ARG A 3 22.98 -58.72 -29.86
N CYS A 4 22.59 -57.66 -29.12
CA CYS A 4 23.30 -56.38 -28.85
C CYS A 4 23.31 -55.36 -30.00
N ALA A 5 23.17 -54.03 -29.84
CA ALA A 5 23.14 -53.07 -28.71
C ALA A 5 22.37 -51.80 -29.22
N ALA A 6 21.44 -51.18 -28.50
CA ALA A 6 21.57 -50.20 -27.40
C ALA A 6 22.23 -48.84 -27.80
N GLY A 7 21.53 -47.73 -27.50
CA GLY A 7 22.00 -46.34 -27.54
C GLY A 7 20.92 -45.39 -28.07
N LEU A 8 19.87 -45.03 -27.32
CA LEU A 8 19.84 -44.04 -26.23
C LEU A 8 20.46 -42.69 -26.65
N VAL A 9 19.69 -41.83 -27.32
CA VAL A 9 19.96 -40.38 -27.33
C VAL A 9 18.93 -39.73 -26.42
N ALA A 10 19.43 -39.29 -25.27
CA ALA A 10 18.71 -38.72 -24.17
C ALA A 10 18.26 -37.27 -24.46
N MET A 11 17.01 -36.98 -24.11
CA MET A 11 16.57 -35.90 -23.23
C MET A 11 17.58 -34.75 -23.01
N LEU A 12 17.38 -33.61 -23.69
CA LEU A 12 17.89 -32.31 -23.24
C LEU A 12 17.09 -31.15 -23.87
N ALA A 13 16.03 -30.73 -23.18
CA ALA A 13 15.40 -29.42 -23.38
C ALA A 13 14.66 -29.02 -22.09
N VAL A 14 15.42 -28.86 -21.01
CA VAL A 14 15.00 -28.11 -19.82
C VAL A 14 15.88 -26.86 -19.76
N LEU A 15 15.29 -25.77 -19.29
CA LEU A 15 15.85 -24.44 -18.99
C LEU A 15 15.89 -23.42 -20.15
N ALA A 16 14.96 -22.46 -20.13
CA ALA A 16 15.21 -21.17 -19.47
C ALA A 16 14.22 -20.09 -19.97
N SER A 17 13.06 -19.99 -19.32
CA SER A 17 12.20 -18.80 -19.41
C SER A 17 11.76 -18.36 -18.02
N ALA A 18 12.71 -18.31 -17.08
CA ALA A 18 12.54 -17.48 -15.89
C ALA A 18 12.90 -16.04 -16.31
N ALA A 19 11.96 -15.38 -16.99
CA ALA A 19 11.98 -13.92 -17.04
C ALA A 19 11.74 -13.47 -15.60
N ALA A 20 12.82 -13.28 -14.84
CA ALA A 20 12.78 -12.50 -13.63
C ALA A 20 12.20 -11.14 -14.04
N GLY A 21 10.97 -10.88 -13.64
CA GLY A 21 10.34 -9.58 -13.81
C GLY A 21 11.20 -8.58 -13.04
N CYS A 22 12.12 -7.92 -13.76
CA CYS A 22 12.87 -6.78 -13.27
C CYS A 22 11.92 -5.59 -13.14
N GLY A 23 10.98 -5.69 -12.21
CA GLY A 23 10.32 -4.50 -11.66
C GLY A 23 11.37 -3.66 -10.94
N PRO A 24 11.20 -2.33 -10.89
CA PRO A 24 12.07 -1.48 -10.11
C PRO A 24 12.11 -1.99 -8.66
N ALA A 25 13.31 -2.18 -8.13
CA ALA A 25 13.47 -2.61 -6.74
C ALA A 25 12.86 -1.56 -5.81
N ILE A 26 12.07 -2.01 -4.83
CA ILE A 26 11.46 -1.12 -3.83
C ILE A 26 12.58 -0.41 -3.05
N PRO A 27 12.61 0.94 -3.00
CA PRO A 27 13.59 1.70 -2.23
C PRO A 27 13.53 1.33 -0.75
N THR A 28 14.67 1.40 -0.07
CA THR A 28 14.77 1.13 1.38
C THR A 28 13.83 1.97 2.23
N ARG A 29 13.51 3.19 1.78
CA ARG A 29 12.59 4.12 2.47
C ARG A 29 11.23 4.25 1.80
N TYR A 30 10.91 3.34 0.88
CA TYR A 30 9.61 3.22 0.19
C TYR A 30 9.15 4.42 -0.66
N VAL A 31 9.99 5.45 -0.81
CA VAL A 31 9.69 6.61 -1.65
C VAL A 31 10.84 6.87 -2.62
N LEU A 32 10.52 7.54 -3.72
CA LEU A 32 11.51 7.92 -4.72
C LEU A 32 12.25 9.19 -4.29
N GLU A 33 13.42 9.05 -3.69
CA GLU A 33 14.26 10.18 -3.27
C GLU A 33 15.06 10.79 -4.45
N ARG A 34 14.36 11.17 -5.53
CA ARG A 34 14.93 11.75 -6.75
C ARG A 34 13.91 12.64 -7.47
N ASP A 35 14.40 13.46 -8.39
CA ASP A 35 13.54 14.29 -9.23
C ASP A 35 12.62 13.41 -10.13
N ILE A 36 11.41 13.90 -10.37
CA ILE A 36 10.37 13.26 -11.20
C ILE A 36 9.88 14.28 -12.22
N GLY A 37 10.28 14.09 -13.49
CA GLY A 37 9.97 15.03 -14.55
C GLY A 37 10.46 16.44 -14.20
N ASP A 38 9.52 17.39 -14.17
CA ASP A 38 9.77 18.80 -13.83
C ASP A 38 9.78 19.09 -12.32
N LEU A 39 9.51 18.09 -11.48
CA LEU A 39 9.45 18.24 -10.02
C LEU A 39 10.79 17.84 -9.40
N SER A 40 11.32 18.74 -8.57
CA SER A 40 12.50 18.44 -7.76
C SER A 40 12.10 17.80 -6.43
N TYR A 41 12.77 16.71 -6.06
CA TYR A 41 12.62 16.11 -4.73
C TYR A 41 13.12 17.06 -3.65
N ARG A 42 12.39 17.14 -2.53
CA ARG A 42 12.71 18.06 -1.43
C ARG A 42 12.98 17.38 -0.10
N ARG A 43 12.13 16.45 0.29
CA ARG A 43 12.19 15.91 1.64
C ARG A 43 11.56 14.53 1.71
N TYR A 44 12.21 13.69 2.50
CA TYR A 44 11.66 12.47 3.08
C TYR A 44 11.27 12.70 4.54
N GLN A 45 10.20 12.06 4.99
CA GLN A 45 9.88 11.93 6.40
C GLN A 45 9.29 10.55 6.71
N ARG A 46 9.72 9.95 7.81
CA ARG A 46 9.05 8.80 8.43
C ARG A 46 7.96 9.31 9.37
N VAL A 47 6.76 8.76 9.27
CA VAL A 47 5.59 9.16 10.08
C VAL A 47 5.05 7.91 10.77
N LEU A 48 4.83 7.99 12.08
CA LEU A 48 4.22 6.91 12.86
C LEU A 48 2.70 7.09 12.99
N ASP A 49 2.22 8.32 12.85
CA ASP A 49 0.80 8.62 12.76
C ASP A 49 0.28 8.27 11.36
N VAL A 50 -0.45 7.15 11.26
CA VAL A 50 -0.89 6.58 9.99
C VAL A 50 -2.32 7.04 9.71
N GLU A 51 -2.54 7.64 8.54
CA GLU A 51 -3.83 8.23 8.17
C GLU A 51 -4.98 7.22 8.06
N PHE A 52 -4.67 5.96 7.75
CA PHE A 52 -5.64 4.88 7.64
C PHE A 52 -5.27 3.77 8.63
N PRO A 53 -5.53 3.95 9.94
CA PRO A 53 -5.21 2.95 10.93
C PRO A 53 -6.04 1.69 10.68
N VAL A 54 -5.42 0.52 10.79
CA VAL A 54 -6.10 -0.78 10.67
C VAL A 54 -5.92 -1.52 11.98
N GLU A 55 -7.04 -1.86 12.61
CA GLU A 55 -7.03 -2.58 13.89
C GLU A 55 -6.25 -3.90 13.77
N GLY A 56 -5.39 -4.16 14.76
CA GLY A 56 -4.53 -5.35 14.78
C GLY A 56 -3.45 -5.41 13.70
N ASN A 57 -3.27 -4.35 12.88
CA ASN A 57 -2.30 -4.34 11.78
C ASN A 57 -1.42 -3.08 11.88
N GLY A 58 -0.25 -3.24 12.49
CA GLY A 58 0.72 -2.17 12.66
C GLY A 58 1.16 -1.58 11.33
N ALA A 59 1.49 -0.28 11.33
CA ALA A 59 1.85 0.42 10.11
C ALA A 59 2.85 1.56 10.34
N VAL A 60 3.63 1.85 9.30
CA VAL A 60 4.59 2.97 9.26
C VAL A 60 4.41 3.75 7.95
N GLY A 61 4.25 5.07 8.08
CA GLY A 61 4.17 6.00 6.95
C GLY A 61 5.55 6.48 6.48
N HIS A 62 5.70 6.58 5.17
CA HIS A 62 6.86 7.15 4.50
C HIS A 62 6.39 8.23 3.53
N THR A 63 6.91 9.45 3.66
CA THR A 63 6.47 10.57 2.84
C THR A 63 7.59 11.14 1.99
N ALA A 64 7.23 11.61 0.80
CA ALA A 64 8.09 12.40 -0.07
C ALA A 64 7.35 13.62 -0.58
N THR A 65 8.02 14.76 -0.60
CA THR A 65 7.51 16.00 -1.20
C THR A 65 8.37 16.37 -2.41
N TYR A 66 7.70 16.67 -3.52
CA TYR A 66 8.29 17.15 -4.76
C TYR A 66 7.71 18.52 -5.09
N VAL A 67 8.53 19.42 -5.61
CA VAL A 67 8.08 20.79 -5.93
C VAL A 67 8.61 21.23 -7.28
N ARG A 68 7.81 22.01 -8.01
CA ARG A 68 8.28 22.70 -9.22
C ARG A 68 8.79 24.07 -8.82
N ARG A 69 10.02 24.42 -9.21
CA ARG A 69 10.51 25.79 -8.99
C ARG A 69 9.68 26.75 -9.86
N SER A 70 8.92 27.62 -9.23
CA SER A 70 8.23 28.74 -9.89
C SER A 70 8.85 30.07 -9.43
N SER A 71 8.94 31.03 -10.35
CA SER A 71 9.43 32.39 -10.05
C SER A 71 8.32 33.37 -9.63
N ARG A 72 7.04 32.98 -9.70
CA ARG A 72 5.88 33.80 -9.29
C ARG A 72 4.72 32.92 -8.80
N GLY A 73 4.05 33.34 -7.73
CA GLY A 73 2.85 32.69 -7.19
C GLY A 73 3.15 31.58 -6.16
N GLU A 74 2.12 30.78 -5.85
CA GLU A 74 2.24 29.58 -5.02
C GLU A 74 3.14 28.55 -5.71
N ILE A 75 3.97 27.86 -4.92
CA ILE A 75 4.93 26.88 -5.43
C ILE A 75 4.17 25.56 -5.64
N PRO A 76 4.05 25.05 -6.88
CA PRO A 76 3.37 23.78 -7.10
C PRO A 76 4.11 22.64 -6.41
N TYR A 77 3.37 21.78 -5.73
CA TYR A 77 3.92 20.64 -5.02
C TYR A 77 3.05 19.40 -5.14
N VAL A 78 3.71 18.24 -5.07
CA VAL A 78 3.07 16.94 -4.99
C VAL A 78 3.65 16.21 -3.78
N ASN A 79 2.78 15.73 -2.92
CA ASN A 79 3.12 14.86 -1.80
C ASN A 79 2.77 13.42 -2.14
N VAL A 80 3.62 12.52 -1.67
CA VAL A 80 3.39 11.09 -1.71
C VAL A 80 3.51 10.53 -0.31
N PHE A 81 2.56 9.67 0.05
CA PHE A 81 2.57 8.89 1.28
C PHE A 81 2.53 7.41 0.90
N VAL A 82 3.49 6.64 1.38
CA VAL A 82 3.49 5.18 1.30
C VAL A 82 3.41 4.66 2.72
N THR A 83 2.26 4.12 3.08
CA THR A 83 2.06 3.44 4.36
C THR A 83 2.34 1.96 4.16
N VAL A 84 3.24 1.41 4.97
CA VAL A 84 3.59 -0.02 4.97
C VAL A 84 2.95 -0.66 6.20
N TYR A 85 2.09 -1.65 5.97
CA TYR A 85 1.41 -2.43 6.98
C TYR A 85 2.15 -3.75 7.22
N ASP A 86 1.99 -4.30 8.41
CA ASP A 86 2.56 -5.60 8.79
C ASP A 86 1.93 -6.75 8.00
N ALA A 87 0.62 -6.66 7.68
CA ALA A 87 -0.12 -7.66 6.94
C ALA A 87 -0.85 -7.08 5.71
N ALA A 88 -0.84 -7.85 4.60
CA ALA A 88 -1.57 -7.54 3.37
C ALA A 88 -3.04 -8.05 3.35
N PRO A 89 -3.35 -9.29 3.78
CA PRO A 89 -4.67 -9.87 3.55
C PRO A 89 -5.81 -9.04 4.17
N GLY A 90 -6.80 -8.68 3.35
CA GLY A 90 -7.94 -7.86 3.76
C GLY A 90 -7.70 -6.35 3.73
N LEU A 91 -6.47 -5.89 3.50
CA LEU A 91 -6.12 -4.46 3.53
C LEU A 91 -6.94 -3.65 2.52
N SER A 92 -7.15 -4.16 1.30
CA SER A 92 -7.96 -3.42 0.32
C SER A 92 -9.41 -3.24 0.75
N ALA A 93 -10.00 -4.24 1.41
CA ALA A 93 -11.37 -4.14 1.90
C ALA A 93 -11.49 -3.11 3.03
N GLU A 94 -10.51 -3.08 3.93
CA GLU A 94 -10.42 -2.15 5.05
C GLU A 94 -10.27 -0.70 4.57
N ILE A 95 -9.27 -0.43 3.75
CA ILE A 95 -9.00 0.92 3.23
C ILE A 95 -10.18 1.42 2.41
N ARG A 96 -10.81 0.55 1.60
CA ARG A 96 -12.01 0.91 0.86
C ARG A 96 -13.16 1.33 1.77
N ARG A 97 -13.34 0.66 2.92
CA ARG A 97 -14.37 1.02 3.91
C ARG A 97 -14.09 2.41 4.49
N GLN A 98 -12.85 2.67 4.90
CA GLN A 98 -12.44 3.96 5.44
C GLN A 98 -12.59 5.08 4.40
N VAL A 99 -12.09 4.90 3.18
CA VAL A 99 -12.22 5.87 2.09
C VAL A 99 -13.69 6.23 1.83
N ARG A 100 -14.59 5.26 1.83
CA ARG A 100 -16.03 5.50 1.65
C ARG A 100 -16.70 6.21 2.81
N SER A 101 -16.10 6.18 4.00
CA SER A 101 -16.56 6.90 5.17
C SER A 101 -16.06 8.35 5.23
N LEU A 102 -15.18 8.76 4.29
CA LEU A 102 -14.73 10.14 4.16
C LEU A 102 -15.85 11.01 3.59
N GLY A 103 -16.76 11.47 4.45
CA GLY A 103 -17.98 12.18 4.05
C GLY A 103 -17.77 13.53 3.36
N SER A 104 -16.55 14.06 3.33
CA SER A 104 -16.20 15.33 2.65
C SER A 104 -15.63 15.16 1.25
N TYR A 105 -15.41 13.92 0.78
CA TYR A 105 -14.79 13.65 -0.51
C TYR A 105 -15.76 12.95 -1.46
N ASP A 106 -15.78 13.40 -2.71
CA ASP A 106 -16.35 12.63 -3.80
C ASP A 106 -15.36 11.54 -4.20
N VAL A 107 -15.72 10.28 -3.90
CA VAL A 107 -14.87 9.11 -4.16
C VAL A 107 -15.30 8.42 -5.45
N SER A 108 -14.36 8.27 -6.38
CA SER A 108 -14.54 7.48 -7.61
C SER A 108 -13.36 6.54 -7.85
N VAL A 109 -13.53 5.55 -8.74
CA VAL A 109 -12.44 4.67 -9.17
C VAL A 109 -12.02 5.10 -10.57
N VAL A 110 -10.73 5.40 -10.75
CA VAL A 110 -10.17 5.88 -12.00
C VAL A 110 -9.05 4.96 -12.50
N ASP A 111 -8.77 5.02 -13.80
CA ASP A 111 -7.58 4.40 -14.38
C ASP A 111 -6.50 5.45 -14.61
N VAL A 112 -5.33 5.25 -14.02
CA VAL A 112 -4.16 6.14 -14.11
C VAL A 112 -2.90 5.35 -14.49
N GLY A 113 -3.06 4.27 -15.27
CA GLY A 113 -2.03 3.25 -15.51
C GLY A 113 -2.17 2.04 -14.58
N GLY A 114 -3.35 1.92 -13.98
CA GLY A 114 -3.67 1.11 -12.81
C GLY A 114 -4.88 1.72 -12.10
N ARG A 115 -5.66 0.90 -11.40
CA ARG A 115 -6.87 1.35 -10.73
C ARG A 115 -6.54 2.08 -9.43
N ALA A 116 -7.11 3.26 -9.23
CA ALA A 116 -6.94 4.02 -7.99
C ALA A 116 -8.29 4.62 -7.57
N TRP A 117 -8.47 4.85 -6.28
CA TRP A 117 -9.50 5.74 -5.79
C TRP A 117 -9.04 7.18 -6.04
N SER A 118 -9.88 7.97 -6.71
CA SER A 118 -9.77 9.42 -6.76
C SER A 118 -10.66 9.99 -5.66
N LEU A 119 -10.07 10.76 -4.76
CA LEU A 119 -10.75 11.49 -3.69
C LEU A 119 -10.72 12.97 -4.08
N ASP A 120 -11.88 13.55 -4.35
CA ASP A 120 -12.02 14.95 -4.74
C ASP A 120 -12.73 15.75 -3.63
N GLY A 121 -12.00 16.66 -2.99
CA GLY A 121 -12.49 17.58 -1.97
C GLY A 121 -12.74 18.99 -2.51
N GLY A 122 -12.56 19.22 -3.81
CA GLY A 122 -12.66 20.53 -4.46
C GLY A 122 -11.31 21.12 -4.89
N GLU A 123 -11.29 22.44 -5.08
CA GLU A 123 -10.13 23.14 -5.65
C GLU A 123 -8.86 22.95 -4.81
N GLY A 124 -7.83 22.35 -5.41
CA GLY A 124 -6.54 22.09 -4.76
C GLY A 124 -6.51 20.90 -3.80
N ASP A 125 -7.61 20.18 -3.61
CA ASP A 125 -7.70 19.04 -2.69
C ASP A 125 -8.12 17.76 -3.41
N ARG A 126 -7.23 17.24 -4.26
CA ARG A 126 -7.43 15.98 -5.00
C ARG A 126 -6.32 14.99 -4.69
N TRP A 127 -6.73 13.76 -4.37
CA TRP A 127 -5.82 12.67 -4.03
C TRP A 127 -6.11 11.42 -4.84
N MET A 128 -5.05 10.72 -5.23
CA MET A 128 -5.08 9.38 -5.80
C MET A 128 -4.58 8.41 -4.74
N LEU A 129 -5.36 7.36 -4.46
CA LEU A 129 -5.05 6.36 -3.45
C LEU A 129 -5.20 4.96 -4.03
N TRP A 130 -4.24 4.07 -3.78
CA TRP A 130 -4.37 2.66 -4.15
C TRP A 130 -3.61 1.75 -3.17
N VAL A 131 -3.93 0.45 -3.25
CA VAL A 131 -3.31 -0.60 -2.43
C VAL A 131 -2.40 -1.44 -3.32
N SER A 132 -1.25 -1.86 -2.79
CA SER A 132 -0.27 -2.74 -3.44
C SER A 132 0.38 -3.68 -2.41
N GLY A 133 -0.15 -4.90 -2.31
CA GLY A 133 0.19 -5.86 -1.26
C GLY A 133 -0.12 -5.29 0.13
N SER A 134 0.88 -5.25 1.01
CA SER A 134 0.76 -4.66 2.36
C SER A 134 1.00 -3.15 2.39
N ARG A 135 0.77 -2.44 1.29
CA ARG A 135 1.08 -1.02 1.17
C ARG A 135 -0.12 -0.22 0.67
N VAL A 136 -0.26 0.98 1.19
CA VAL A 136 -1.20 1.99 0.68
C VAL A 136 -0.38 3.17 0.17
N VAL A 137 -0.63 3.55 -1.08
CA VAL A 137 0.03 4.69 -1.71
C VAL A 137 -1.00 5.79 -1.91
N LYS A 138 -0.72 6.99 -1.37
CA LYS A 138 -1.51 8.21 -1.55
C LYS A 138 -0.66 9.26 -2.25
N VAL A 139 -1.17 9.87 -3.31
CA VAL A 139 -0.49 10.93 -4.07
C VAL A 139 -1.45 12.09 -4.27
N GLY A 140 -1.01 13.31 -4.00
CA GLY A 140 -1.81 14.53 -4.21
C GLY A 140 -1.07 15.78 -3.75
N GLY A 141 -1.65 16.95 -3.98
CA GLY A 141 -1.05 18.24 -3.63
C GLY A 141 -1.55 19.36 -4.53
N VAL A 142 -1.01 20.56 -4.30
CA VAL A 142 -1.36 21.75 -5.09
C VAL A 142 -0.44 21.80 -6.32
N ALA A 143 -0.86 21.15 -7.39
CA ALA A 143 -0.18 21.15 -8.68
C ALA A 143 -1.18 20.90 -9.81
N ASP A 144 -0.78 21.20 -11.04
CA ASP A 144 -1.59 20.83 -12.20
C ASP A 144 -1.70 19.31 -12.36
N ASP A 145 -2.78 18.85 -12.99
CA ASP A 145 -3.07 17.43 -13.18
C ASP A 145 -1.94 16.67 -13.91
N SER A 146 -1.16 17.34 -14.76
CA SER A 146 -0.07 16.70 -15.50
C SER A 146 1.11 16.35 -14.59
N LEU A 147 1.45 17.24 -13.65
CA LEU A 147 2.50 17.01 -12.65
C LEU A 147 2.09 15.91 -11.66
N VAL A 148 0.83 15.92 -11.19
CA VAL A 148 0.32 14.87 -10.32
C VAL A 148 0.35 13.51 -11.03
N ARG A 149 -0.11 13.45 -12.29
CA ARG A 149 -0.08 12.22 -13.09
C ARG A 149 1.32 11.67 -13.34
N ALA A 150 2.32 12.54 -13.51
CA ALA A 150 3.71 12.10 -13.65
C ALA A 150 4.20 11.36 -12.39
N VAL A 151 3.92 11.89 -11.20
CA VAL A 151 4.26 11.24 -9.93
C VAL A 151 3.47 9.94 -9.73
N VAL A 152 2.16 9.96 -10.02
CA VAL A 152 1.31 8.76 -9.96
C VAL A 152 1.86 7.67 -10.87
N SER A 153 2.27 8.00 -12.09
CA SER A 153 2.80 7.01 -13.04
C SER A 153 4.08 6.34 -12.53
N GLU A 154 5.02 7.10 -11.96
CA GLU A 154 6.26 6.55 -11.39
C GLU A 154 5.96 5.62 -10.21
N TYR A 155 5.07 6.03 -9.31
CA TYR A 155 4.70 5.24 -8.14
C TYR A 155 3.83 4.03 -8.50
N MET A 156 3.00 4.10 -9.54
CA MET A 156 2.24 2.96 -10.04
C MET A 156 3.17 1.90 -10.63
N GLY A 157 4.27 2.32 -11.29
CA GLY A 157 5.31 1.42 -11.76
C GLY A 157 6.08 0.73 -10.62
N LEU A 158 6.22 1.42 -9.48
CA LEU A 158 6.88 0.88 -8.29
C LEU A 158 5.97 0.02 -7.40
N TYR A 159 4.70 0.41 -7.31
CA TYR A 159 3.65 -0.21 -6.51
C TYR A 159 2.43 -0.46 -7.39
N PRO A 160 2.43 -1.54 -8.20
CA PRO A 160 1.30 -1.87 -9.04
C PRO A 160 0.03 -2.01 -8.21
N SER A 161 -1.05 -1.37 -8.66
CA SER A 161 -2.32 -1.40 -7.92
C SER A 161 -2.94 -2.79 -7.92
N ASP A 162 -3.41 -3.22 -6.75
CA ASP A 162 -4.20 -4.44 -6.58
C ASP A 162 -5.67 -4.23 -6.94
N LEU A 163 -6.11 -3.00 -7.23
CA LEU A 163 -7.53 -2.68 -7.37
C LEU A 163 -8.13 -3.08 -8.74
N ASP A 164 -9.43 -3.40 -8.74
CA ASP A 164 -10.28 -3.61 -9.90
C ASP A 164 -11.08 -2.33 -10.26
N GLU A 165 -11.93 -2.43 -11.28
CA GLU A 165 -12.81 -1.35 -11.74
C GLU A 165 -13.85 -0.88 -10.71
N ARG A 166 -14.08 -1.66 -9.64
CA ARG A 166 -15.00 -1.35 -8.54
C ARG A 166 -14.26 -0.92 -7.27
N GLY A 167 -12.94 -0.75 -7.37
CA GLY A 167 -12.05 -0.41 -6.27
C GLY A 167 -12.03 -1.50 -5.21
N ARG A 168 -12.11 -2.76 -5.60
CA ARG A 168 -11.88 -3.95 -4.75
C ARG A 168 -10.53 -4.54 -5.13
N ALA A 169 -9.90 -5.31 -4.25
CA ALA A 169 -8.76 -6.12 -4.65
C ALA A 169 -9.16 -7.08 -5.79
N ARG A 170 -8.29 -7.22 -6.79
CA ARG A 170 -8.39 -8.25 -7.83
C ARG A 170 -8.17 -9.62 -7.20
N ASP A 171 -8.85 -10.63 -7.73
CA ASP A 171 -8.69 -12.00 -7.25
C ASP A 171 -7.23 -12.45 -7.37
N GLY A 172 -6.71 -13.04 -6.30
CA GLY A 172 -5.33 -13.54 -6.23
C GLY A 172 -4.26 -12.51 -5.85
N THR A 173 -4.60 -11.23 -5.63
CA THR A 173 -3.65 -10.28 -5.04
C THR A 173 -3.46 -10.54 -3.55
N ALA A 174 -2.29 -10.15 -3.02
CA ALA A 174 -1.99 -10.34 -1.59
C ALA A 174 -2.88 -9.49 -0.67
N SER A 175 -3.43 -8.39 -1.17
CA SER A 175 -4.31 -7.50 -0.42
C SER A 175 -5.78 -7.95 -0.38
N ALA A 176 -6.12 -9.01 -1.12
CA ALA A 176 -7.47 -9.56 -1.20
C ALA A 176 -7.88 -10.25 0.12
N GLY A 177 -9.16 -10.60 0.19
CA GLY A 177 -9.80 -11.14 1.39
C GLY A 177 -10.67 -10.11 2.09
N ASP A 178 -11.37 -10.58 3.11
CA ASP A 178 -12.18 -9.71 3.96
C ASP A 178 -11.29 -8.94 4.94
N ALA A 179 -11.73 -7.74 5.32
CA ALA A 179 -11.02 -6.90 6.30
C ALA A 179 -10.82 -7.57 7.67
N SER A 180 -11.51 -8.70 7.89
CA SER A 180 -11.50 -9.61 9.03
C SER A 180 -11.77 -8.99 10.39
N GLU A 181 -12.77 -9.56 11.04
CA GLU A 181 -12.85 -9.81 12.48
C GLU A 181 -11.58 -10.56 12.97
N ARG A 182 -10.44 -9.87 13.04
CA ARG A 182 -9.18 -10.41 13.60
C ARG A 182 -8.87 -9.68 14.91
N ALA A 183 -9.67 -9.93 15.94
CA ALA A 183 -9.30 -9.73 17.34
C ALA A 183 -10.37 -10.34 18.29
N ASP A 184 -10.61 -11.65 18.20
CA ASP A 184 -11.18 -12.43 19.32
C ASP A 184 -10.27 -13.64 19.63
N GLU A 185 -8.96 -13.45 19.43
CA GLU A 185 -7.93 -14.15 20.19
C GLU A 185 -7.22 -13.10 21.06
N SER A 186 -8.00 -12.29 21.80
CA SER A 186 -7.48 -11.85 23.09
C SER A 186 -7.34 -13.11 23.91
N GLU A 187 -6.09 -13.57 24.03
CA GLU A 187 -5.68 -14.49 25.09
C GLU A 187 -6.51 -14.16 26.33
N ASP A 188 -7.30 -15.13 26.78
CA ASP A 188 -7.78 -15.20 28.15
C ASP A 188 -6.54 -14.99 29.01
N LEU A 189 -6.27 -13.74 29.39
CA LEU A 189 -5.45 -13.40 30.52
C LEU A 189 -6.27 -13.91 31.70
N GLU A 190 -6.14 -15.22 31.97
CA GLU A 190 -6.49 -15.82 33.24
C GLU A 190 -5.81 -14.96 34.30
N LEU A 191 -6.59 -14.05 34.88
CA LEU A 191 -6.18 -13.33 36.08
C LEU A 191 -5.79 -14.42 37.08
N PRO A 192 -4.53 -14.42 37.56
CA PRO A 192 -4.14 -15.40 38.56
C PRO A 192 -5.07 -15.24 39.76
N ARG A 193 -5.72 -16.33 40.19
CA ARG A 193 -6.66 -16.40 41.32
C ARG A 193 -6.06 -15.96 42.68
N SER A 194 -4.85 -15.44 42.70
CA SER A 194 -4.16 -14.94 43.88
C SER A 194 -4.62 -13.56 44.35
N LEU A 195 -5.65 -12.96 43.75
CA LEU A 195 -6.24 -11.68 44.20
C LEU A 195 -7.65 -11.79 44.79
N GLU A 196 -8.23 -13.00 44.89
CA GLU A 196 -9.60 -13.20 45.43
C GLU A 196 -9.65 -13.52 46.94
N SER A 197 -8.52 -13.53 47.65
CA SER A 197 -8.49 -13.99 49.05
C SER A 197 -7.94 -12.99 50.07
N GLU A 198 -8.32 -11.70 50.03
CA GLU A 198 -8.02 -10.77 51.14
C GLU A 198 -9.15 -9.74 51.42
N SER A 199 -10.42 -10.09 51.20
CA SER A 199 -11.57 -9.18 51.48
C SER A 199 -12.58 -9.70 52.53
N GLU A 200 -12.36 -10.85 53.17
CA GLU A 200 -13.32 -11.40 54.16
C GLU A 200 -12.76 -11.47 55.60
N ALA A 201 -11.85 -10.57 55.97
CA ALA A 201 -11.32 -10.52 57.33
C ALA A 201 -11.34 -9.11 57.95
N GLU A 202 -12.40 -8.32 57.71
CA GLU A 202 -12.61 -7.12 58.54
C GLU A 202 -14.10 -6.74 58.63
N SER A 203 -14.88 -7.55 59.36
CA SER A 203 -16.08 -7.08 60.08
C SER A 203 -16.58 -8.16 61.03
N ARG A 204 -15.92 -8.29 62.18
CA ARG A 204 -16.52 -8.81 63.41
C ARG A 204 -16.14 -7.92 64.57
#